data_AF-A0A5N9D3K2-F1
#
_entry.id   AF-A0A5N9D3K2-F1
#
_cell.length_a   1.000
_cell.length_b   1.000
_cell.length_c   1.000
_cell.angle_alpha   90.00
_cell.angle_beta   90.00
_cell.angle_gamma   90.00
#
_symmetry.space_group_name_H-M   'P 1'
#
loop_
_entity.id
_entity.type
_entity.pdbx_description
1 polymer ?
#
loop_
_entity_poly.entity_id
_entity_poly.type
_entity_poly.pdbx_seq_one_letter_code
_entity_poly.pdbx_strand_id
1 'polypeptide(L)'
;MASTGNLAESRDATGAGAPLTVGWFSSGRGEGSYGLLKAALDTIESGDLPVKIAFVFINRVKGQTKRTDRFLELVDSHDIPLVTLSSRDFRRSHGNRPWNELREEFDRAAIELLRPHSADIAVHAGYMLIAPLLCSEFVTLNVHPALPGGTIGMWQQAVWDVIAGGLDEAGAMIHVSTEDVDEGPVVATSRFSVRGDGFDSLWAEISGFDVGALKEDPGEDLPLFRAIRNASMLRERPFLIETLKAVAAGRIDPTGAGEVVDLTPVVELAAGG
;
A
#
# COMPACT_ATOMS: atom_id res chain seq x y z
N MET A 1 40.98 -4.64 -9.41
CA MET A 1 40.54 -3.94 -8.19
C MET A 1 39.03 -3.90 -8.21
N ALA A 2 38.39 -4.86 -7.55
CA ALA A 2 36.96 -4.88 -7.31
C ALA A 2 36.80 -5.05 -5.79
N SER A 3 36.35 -3.99 -5.13
CA SER A 3 36.12 -3.96 -3.69
C SER A 3 34.71 -4.44 -3.44
N THR A 4 34.57 -5.68 -2.97
CA THR A 4 33.35 -6.21 -2.37
C THR A 4 33.11 -5.49 -1.05
N GLY A 5 32.18 -4.53 -1.04
CA GLY A 5 31.74 -3.83 0.16
C GLY A 5 30.97 -4.79 1.07
N ASN A 6 31.52 -5.01 2.26
CA ASN A 6 31.04 -5.91 3.28
C ASN A 6 29.85 -5.26 4.01
N LEU A 7 28.62 -5.73 3.77
CA LEU A 7 27.43 -5.34 4.53
C LEU A 7 27.39 -6.12 5.85
N ALA A 8 28.24 -5.72 6.80
CA ALA A 8 28.18 -6.18 8.18
C ALA A 8 28.87 -5.15 9.08
N GLU A 9 28.28 -3.97 9.21
CA GLU A 9 28.62 -3.08 10.32
C GLU A 9 27.72 -3.37 11.51
N SER A 10 28.40 -3.59 12.63
CA SER A 10 27.90 -3.97 13.94
C SER A 10 26.91 -2.96 14.50
N ARG A 11 25.73 -3.44 14.92
CA ARG A 11 24.75 -2.65 15.67
C ARG A 11 25.21 -2.49 17.13
N ASP A 12 25.30 -1.24 17.58
CA ASP A 12 25.79 -0.83 18.89
C ASP A 12 24.90 -1.26 20.07
N ALA A 13 25.54 -1.41 21.23
CA ALA A 13 25.02 -2.02 22.47
C ALA A 13 24.06 -1.13 23.31
N THR A 14 23.28 -0.25 22.68
CA THR A 14 22.20 0.54 23.34
C THR A 14 20.79 0.12 22.93
N GLY A 15 20.64 -0.92 22.10
CA GLY A 15 19.38 -1.63 21.86
C GLY A 15 18.34 -0.93 20.96
N ALA A 16 18.52 0.36 20.64
CA ALA A 16 17.72 1.03 19.61
C ALA A 16 18.64 1.35 18.41
N GLY A 17 18.54 0.53 17.36
CA GLY A 17 19.14 0.87 16.06
C GLY A 17 18.55 2.18 15.52
N ALA A 18 19.23 2.79 14.54
CA ALA A 18 18.66 3.92 13.81
C ALA A 18 17.26 3.56 13.25
N PRO A 19 16.29 4.48 13.25
CA PRO A 19 14.94 4.20 12.76
C PRO A 19 15.00 3.83 11.28
N LEU A 20 14.15 2.88 10.87
CA LEU A 20 14.01 2.48 9.47
C LEU A 20 13.55 3.70 8.65
N THR A 21 14.28 4.05 7.59
CA THR A 21 13.92 5.14 6.69
C THR A 21 13.06 4.63 5.54
N VAL A 22 11.90 5.25 5.33
CA VAL A 22 10.89 4.79 4.36
C VAL A 22 10.57 5.90 3.36
N GLY A 23 10.66 5.59 2.07
CA GLY A 23 10.10 6.39 0.98
C GLY A 23 8.63 6.07 0.78
N TRP A 24 7.74 7.06 0.73
CA TRP A 24 6.30 6.83 0.67
C TRP A 24 5.70 7.25 -0.67
N PHE A 25 5.17 6.31 -1.43
CA PHE A 25 4.57 6.58 -2.74
C PHE A 25 3.06 6.46 -2.67
N SER A 26 2.37 7.44 -3.26
CA SER A 26 0.90 7.47 -3.26
C SER A 26 0.36 8.19 -4.49
N SER A 27 -0.89 7.93 -4.84
CA SER A 27 -1.66 8.79 -5.76
C SER A 27 -2.56 9.79 -5.04
N GLY A 28 -2.67 9.75 -3.71
CA GLY A 28 -3.44 10.72 -2.91
C GLY A 28 -4.87 10.93 -3.43
N ARG A 29 -5.55 9.85 -3.81
CA ARG A 29 -6.86 9.91 -4.51
C ARG A 29 -8.07 9.72 -3.60
N GLY A 30 -7.90 9.07 -2.46
CA GLY A 30 -9.02 8.60 -1.64
C GLY A 30 -8.67 8.44 -0.17
N GLU A 31 -9.69 8.09 0.60
CA GLU A 31 -9.59 7.91 2.05
C GLU A 31 -8.67 6.74 2.44
N GLY A 32 -8.50 5.74 1.58
CA GLY A 32 -7.55 4.64 1.80
C GLY A 32 -6.11 5.14 1.89
N SER A 33 -5.60 5.77 0.82
CA SER A 33 -4.24 6.32 0.79
C SER A 33 -4.00 7.37 1.88
N TYR A 34 -4.98 8.25 2.12
CA TYR A 34 -4.88 9.26 3.18
C TYR A 34 -4.84 8.61 4.57
N GLY A 35 -5.72 7.65 4.83
CA GLY A 35 -5.81 6.95 6.11
C GLY A 35 -4.56 6.12 6.42
N LEU A 36 -3.93 5.52 5.40
CA LEU A 36 -2.66 4.80 5.56
C LEU A 36 -1.54 5.75 6.00
N LEU A 37 -1.34 6.87 5.30
CA LEU A 37 -0.30 7.84 5.65
C LEU A 37 -0.58 8.46 7.02
N LYS A 38 -1.82 8.90 7.27
CA LYS A 38 -2.19 9.51 8.54
C LYS A 38 -1.94 8.55 9.71
N ALA A 39 -2.38 7.29 9.60
CA ALA A 39 -2.18 6.31 10.66
C ALA A 39 -0.69 6.05 10.92
N ALA A 40 0.14 5.97 9.86
CA ALA A 40 1.59 5.85 10.01
C ALA A 40 2.19 7.07 10.72
N LEU A 41 1.83 8.29 10.33
CA LEU A 41 2.28 9.54 10.96
C LEU A 41 1.88 9.60 12.43
N ASP A 42 0.61 9.38 12.75
CA ASP A 42 0.12 9.36 14.14
C ASP A 42 0.90 8.35 15.01
N THR A 43 1.28 7.19 14.45
CA THR A 43 2.02 6.14 15.17
C THR A 43 3.52 6.46 15.27
N ILE A 44 4.09 7.20 14.32
CA ILE A 44 5.45 7.73 14.41
C ILE A 44 5.51 8.80 15.51
N GLU A 45 4.55 9.72 15.54
CA GLU A 45 4.48 10.80 16.54
C GLU A 45 4.27 10.27 17.97
N SER A 46 3.54 9.16 18.13
CA SER A 46 3.39 8.51 19.43
C SER A 46 4.63 7.74 19.88
N GLY A 47 5.60 7.51 18.98
CA GLY A 47 6.82 6.74 19.22
C GLY A 47 6.65 5.22 19.11
N ASP A 48 5.48 4.73 18.70
CA ASP A 48 5.19 3.29 18.59
C ASP A 48 5.64 2.71 17.23
N LEU A 49 5.86 3.55 16.21
CA LEU A 49 6.42 3.12 14.93
C LEU A 49 7.87 3.62 14.78
N PRO A 50 8.90 2.75 14.88
CA PRO A 50 10.32 3.14 14.78
C PRO A 50 10.75 3.39 13.32
N VAL A 51 10.02 4.25 12.62
CA VAL A 51 10.21 4.60 11.21
C VAL A 51 10.36 6.10 11.07
N LYS A 52 11.20 6.52 10.13
CA LYS A 52 11.24 7.89 9.62
C LYS A 52 10.79 7.90 8.16
N ILE A 53 9.79 8.71 7.82
CA ILE A 53 9.43 8.93 6.41
C ILE A 53 10.46 9.89 5.81
N ALA A 54 11.25 9.41 4.84
CA ALA A 54 12.33 10.18 4.22
C ALA A 54 11.81 11.17 3.16
N PHE A 55 10.78 10.78 2.44
CA PHE A 55 10.07 11.60 1.46
C PHE A 55 8.68 11.01 1.20
N VAL A 56 7.78 11.83 0.67
CA VAL A 56 6.53 11.38 0.06
C VAL A 56 6.56 11.75 -1.42
N PHE A 57 6.49 10.74 -2.29
CA PHE A 57 6.29 10.92 -3.72
C PHE A 57 4.81 10.81 -4.08
N ILE A 58 4.32 11.76 -4.87
CA ILE A 58 2.96 11.72 -5.39
C ILE A 58 2.93 12.04 -6.89
N ASN A 59 2.26 11.19 -7.66
CA ASN A 59 2.12 11.33 -9.12
C ASN A 59 1.05 12.36 -9.54
N ARG A 60 0.81 13.35 -8.67
CA ARG A 60 -0.25 14.36 -8.74
C ARG A 60 0.23 15.68 -8.15
N VAL A 61 -0.49 16.76 -8.44
CA VAL A 61 -0.15 18.12 -7.98
C VAL A 61 -1.36 18.84 -7.38
N LYS A 62 -1.09 19.91 -6.63
CA LYS A 62 -2.10 20.77 -6.03
C LYS A 62 -3.08 21.33 -7.08
N GLY A 63 -4.35 21.41 -6.72
CA GLY A 63 -5.45 21.87 -7.57
C GLY A 63 -6.02 20.80 -8.49
N GLN A 64 -5.48 19.57 -8.52
CA GLN A 64 -6.06 18.51 -9.34
C GLN A 64 -7.38 17.99 -8.79
N THR A 65 -7.47 17.75 -7.48
CA THR A 65 -8.71 17.41 -6.79
C THR A 65 -8.61 17.82 -5.31
N LYS A 66 -9.74 18.12 -4.66
CA LYS A 66 -9.77 18.41 -3.22
C LYS A 66 -9.15 17.30 -2.35
N ARG A 67 -9.31 16.04 -2.75
CA ARG A 67 -8.73 14.89 -2.03
C ARG A 67 -7.22 14.83 -2.14
N THR A 68 -6.68 15.15 -3.32
CA THR A 68 -5.24 15.30 -3.53
C THR A 68 -4.72 16.46 -2.71
N ASP A 69 -5.36 17.62 -2.75
CA ASP A 69 -4.92 18.79 -1.98
C ASP A 69 -4.86 18.49 -0.48
N ARG A 70 -5.89 17.85 0.07
CA ARG A 70 -5.91 17.39 1.47
C ARG A 70 -4.77 16.42 1.80
N PHE A 71 -4.38 15.55 0.87
CA PHE A 71 -3.25 14.63 1.06
C PHE A 71 -1.92 15.39 1.06
N LEU A 72 -1.72 16.34 0.14
CA LEU A 72 -0.53 17.19 0.10
C LEU A 72 -0.40 18.02 1.39
N GLU A 73 -1.51 18.62 1.85
CA GLU A 73 -1.57 19.39 3.09
C GLU A 73 -1.20 18.54 4.32
N LEU A 74 -1.58 17.26 4.35
CA LEU A 74 -1.16 16.33 5.41
C LEU A 74 0.36 16.12 5.40
N VAL A 75 0.98 15.97 4.22
CA VAL A 75 2.44 15.80 4.12
C VAL A 75 3.15 17.07 4.57
N ASP A 76 2.71 18.22 4.04
CA ASP A 76 3.29 19.53 4.34
C ASP A 76 3.21 19.85 5.84
N SER A 77 2.13 19.43 6.54
CA SER A 77 1.97 19.71 7.97
C SER A 77 2.90 18.92 8.89
N HIS A 78 3.67 17.96 8.36
CA HIS A 78 4.61 17.13 9.12
C HIS A 78 6.07 17.38 8.72
N ASP A 79 6.36 18.44 7.97
CA ASP A 79 7.70 18.82 7.51
C ASP A 79 8.44 17.70 6.75
N ILE A 80 7.68 16.85 6.03
CA ILE A 80 8.23 15.76 5.23
C ILE A 80 8.53 16.28 3.81
N PRO A 81 9.69 15.94 3.21
CA PRO A 81 9.95 16.29 1.82
C PRO A 81 8.86 15.73 0.88
N LEU A 82 8.10 16.63 0.27
CA LEU A 82 7.04 16.32 -0.68
C LEU A 82 7.57 16.48 -2.12
N VAL A 83 7.66 15.36 -2.85
CA VAL A 83 8.08 15.33 -4.25
C VAL A 83 6.86 15.04 -5.12
N THR A 84 6.56 15.96 -6.05
CA THR A 84 5.39 15.83 -6.93
C THR A 84 5.81 15.74 -8.39
N LEU A 85 5.23 14.77 -9.12
CA LEU A 85 5.34 14.70 -10.58
C LEU A 85 4.00 14.25 -11.16
N SER A 86 3.21 15.19 -11.66
CA SER A 86 1.86 14.88 -12.18
C SER A 86 1.92 14.00 -13.43
N SER A 87 1.45 12.76 -13.32
CA SER A 87 1.32 11.83 -14.47
C SER A 87 0.43 12.36 -15.58
N ARG A 88 -0.63 13.08 -15.22
CA ARG A 88 -1.53 13.75 -16.18
C ARG A 88 -0.80 14.85 -16.94
N ASP A 89 -0.08 15.71 -16.24
CA ASP A 89 0.55 16.88 -16.86
C ASP A 89 1.80 16.46 -17.63
N PHE A 90 2.53 15.45 -17.15
CA PHE A 90 3.60 14.77 -17.88
C PHE A 90 3.09 14.19 -19.20
N ARG A 91 2.00 13.42 -19.19
CA ARG A 91 1.41 12.90 -20.43
C ARG A 91 1.00 14.03 -21.38
N ARG A 92 0.44 15.13 -20.88
CA ARG A 92 0.06 16.30 -21.70
C ARG A 92 1.28 16.97 -22.35
N SER A 93 2.38 17.15 -21.60
CA SER A 93 3.61 17.75 -22.13
C SER A 93 4.33 16.84 -23.13
N HIS A 94 4.07 15.54 -23.13
CA HIS A 94 4.63 14.55 -24.06
C HIS A 94 3.63 14.14 -25.16
N GLY A 95 2.83 15.11 -25.63
CA GLY A 95 1.94 14.92 -26.79
C GLY A 95 0.78 13.93 -26.57
N ASN A 96 0.45 13.60 -25.32
CA ASN A 96 -0.55 12.59 -24.97
C ASN A 96 -0.32 11.20 -25.61
N ARG A 97 0.94 10.81 -25.78
CA ARG A 97 1.30 9.45 -26.21
C ARG A 97 0.68 8.38 -25.29
N PRO A 98 0.48 7.14 -25.80
CA PRO A 98 0.04 6.01 -24.98
C PRO A 98 0.87 5.88 -23.69
N TRP A 99 0.21 5.62 -22.56
CA TRP A 99 0.87 5.67 -21.24
C TRP A 99 1.96 4.60 -21.09
N ASN A 100 1.76 3.43 -21.68
CA ASN A 100 2.75 2.36 -21.71
C ASN A 100 4.07 2.81 -22.39
N GLU A 101 4.00 3.67 -23.41
CA GLU A 101 5.20 4.21 -24.06
C GLU A 101 5.91 5.29 -23.23
N LEU A 102 5.18 5.97 -22.35
CA LEU A 102 5.71 7.06 -21.51
C LEU A 102 6.15 6.60 -20.12
N ARG A 103 5.88 5.34 -19.75
CA ARG A 103 6.04 4.89 -18.36
C ARG A 103 7.49 4.94 -17.90
N GLU A 104 8.41 4.43 -18.71
CA GLU A 104 9.83 4.48 -18.39
C GLU A 104 10.35 5.93 -18.35
N GLU A 105 9.91 6.79 -19.28
CA GLU A 105 10.29 8.21 -19.30
C GLU A 105 9.82 8.91 -18.02
N PHE A 106 8.60 8.62 -17.57
CA PHE A 106 8.07 9.14 -16.32
C PHE A 106 8.81 8.59 -15.10
N ASP A 107 9.13 7.29 -15.07
CA ASP A 107 9.89 6.70 -13.96
C ASP A 107 11.26 7.35 -13.83
N ARG A 108 12.00 7.49 -14.94
CA ARG A 108 13.32 8.13 -14.93
C ARG A 108 13.23 9.57 -14.42
N ALA A 109 12.20 10.32 -14.83
CA ALA A 109 11.96 11.67 -14.33
C ALA A 109 11.65 11.68 -12.83
N ALA A 110 10.85 10.73 -12.33
CA ALA A 110 10.57 10.59 -10.90
C ALA A 110 11.84 10.23 -10.11
N ILE A 111 12.64 9.27 -10.59
CA ILE A 111 13.91 8.86 -9.98
C ILE A 111 14.87 10.06 -9.91
N GLU A 112 14.99 10.86 -10.97
CA GLU A 112 15.84 12.05 -10.98
C GLU A 112 15.44 13.05 -9.88
N LEU A 113 14.14 13.30 -9.71
CA LEU A 113 13.62 14.16 -8.64
C LEU A 113 13.87 13.58 -7.24
N LEU A 114 13.94 12.25 -7.13
CA LEU A 114 14.12 11.54 -5.86
C LEU A 114 15.60 11.34 -5.48
N ARG A 115 16.56 11.54 -6.39
CA ARG A 115 18.01 11.40 -6.12
C ARG A 115 18.54 12.09 -4.86
N PRO A 116 18.04 13.27 -4.44
CA PRO A 116 18.50 13.91 -3.20
C PRO A 116 18.06 13.17 -1.93
N HIS A 117 17.15 12.21 -2.04
CA HIS A 117 16.55 11.49 -0.93
C HIS A 117 17.07 10.05 -0.88
N SER A 118 17.27 9.52 0.32
CA SER A 118 17.62 8.11 0.56
C SER A 118 16.60 7.50 1.50
N ALA A 119 16.28 6.23 1.26
CA ALA A 119 15.42 5.41 2.11
C ALA A 119 15.92 3.97 2.09
N ASP A 120 15.79 3.27 3.22
CA ASP A 120 16.15 1.85 3.33
C ASP A 120 15.19 0.98 2.51
N ILE A 121 13.90 1.35 2.53
CA ILE A 121 12.83 0.75 1.73
C ILE A 121 11.86 1.82 1.24
N ALA A 122 10.97 1.45 0.33
CA ALA A 122 9.81 2.25 -0.05
C ALA A 122 8.50 1.51 0.20
N VAL A 123 7.39 2.25 0.23
CA VAL A 123 6.04 1.70 0.28
C VAL A 123 5.15 2.27 -0.81
N HIS A 124 4.39 1.41 -1.49
CA HIS A 124 3.26 1.80 -2.32
C HIS A 124 1.98 1.77 -1.46
N ALA A 125 1.52 2.94 -1.03
CA ALA A 125 0.32 3.09 -0.21
C ALA A 125 -0.78 3.82 -1.01
N GLY A 126 -1.46 3.07 -1.87
CA GLY A 126 -2.43 3.61 -2.83
C GLY A 126 -1.76 4.35 -4.00
N TYR A 127 -0.58 3.89 -4.41
CA TYR A 127 0.07 4.31 -5.64
C TYR A 127 -0.58 3.57 -6.82
N MET A 128 -1.31 4.31 -7.67
CA MET A 128 -2.20 3.72 -8.67
C MET A 128 -1.56 3.58 -10.05
N LEU A 129 -0.23 3.45 -10.12
CA LEU A 129 0.47 3.24 -11.38
C LEU A 129 1.49 2.10 -11.27
N ILE A 130 1.63 1.30 -12.32
CA ILE A 130 2.73 0.33 -12.45
C ILE A 130 4.04 1.09 -12.53
N ALA A 131 5.06 0.69 -11.77
CA ALA A 131 6.27 1.47 -11.54
C ALA A 131 7.56 0.67 -11.86
N PRO A 132 7.73 0.19 -13.11
CA PRO A 132 8.71 -0.84 -13.44
C PRO A 132 10.16 -0.47 -13.10
N LEU A 133 10.58 0.78 -13.32
CA LEU A 133 11.94 1.20 -12.97
C LEU A 133 12.03 1.69 -11.51
N LEU A 134 10.95 2.25 -10.98
CA LEU A 134 10.91 2.72 -9.58
C LEU A 134 11.05 1.56 -8.59
N CYS A 135 10.45 0.39 -8.86
CA CYS A 135 10.60 -0.79 -8.00
C CYS A 135 12.00 -1.43 -8.11
N SER A 136 12.78 -1.12 -9.15
CA SER A 136 14.19 -1.51 -9.23
C SER A 136 15.11 -0.54 -8.48
N GLU A 137 14.74 0.74 -8.40
CA GLU A 137 15.51 1.77 -7.68
C GLU A 137 15.34 1.64 -6.16
N PHE A 138 14.13 1.30 -5.70
CA PHE A 138 13.81 1.14 -4.29
C PHE A 138 13.19 -0.24 -4.02
N VAL A 139 13.68 -0.95 -3.01
CA VAL A 139 12.98 -2.12 -2.46
C VAL A 139 11.62 -1.66 -1.93
N THR A 140 10.58 -1.91 -2.71
CA THR A 140 9.26 -1.30 -2.48
C THR A 140 8.25 -2.33 -2.03
N LEU A 141 7.66 -2.13 -0.86
CA LEU A 141 6.56 -2.96 -0.37
C LEU A 141 5.21 -2.37 -0.81
N ASN A 142 4.36 -3.18 -1.44
CA ASN A 142 3.01 -2.77 -1.84
C ASN A 142 1.96 -3.40 -0.93
N VAL A 143 0.99 -2.60 -0.49
CA VAL A 143 -0.19 -3.10 0.24
C VAL A 143 -1.26 -3.44 -0.78
N HIS A 144 -1.53 -4.73 -0.96
CA HIS A 144 -2.52 -5.22 -1.91
C HIS A 144 -3.73 -5.85 -1.19
N PRO A 145 -4.97 -5.38 -1.42
CA PRO A 145 -6.15 -5.82 -0.69
C PRO A 145 -6.74 -7.14 -1.23
N ALA A 146 -5.87 -8.12 -1.44
CA ALA A 146 -6.23 -9.52 -1.69
C ALA A 146 -5.20 -10.44 -1.02
N LEU A 147 -5.60 -11.67 -0.70
CA LEU A 147 -4.67 -12.70 -0.20
C LEU A 147 -3.80 -13.25 -1.34
N PRO A 148 -2.65 -13.89 -1.03
CA PRO A 148 -1.80 -14.50 -2.03
C PRO A 148 -2.57 -15.48 -2.94
N GLY A 149 -2.35 -15.38 -4.25
CA GLY A 149 -3.09 -16.16 -5.25
C GLY A 149 -4.53 -15.71 -5.49
N GLY A 150 -4.97 -14.63 -4.85
CA GLY A 150 -6.26 -13.99 -5.07
C GLY A 150 -6.25 -13.02 -6.25
N THR A 151 -7.11 -12.01 -6.18
CA THR A 151 -7.30 -11.01 -7.22
C THR A 151 -6.03 -10.22 -7.53
N ILE A 152 -5.75 -9.98 -8.82
CA ILE A 152 -4.73 -9.03 -9.28
C ILE A 152 -5.41 -7.70 -9.63
N GLY A 153 -4.82 -6.58 -9.24
CA GLY A 153 -5.24 -5.24 -9.64
C GLY A 153 -6.17 -4.53 -8.65
N MET A 154 -7.36 -4.13 -9.09
CA MET A 154 -8.15 -3.13 -8.37
C MET A 154 -8.84 -3.71 -7.12
N TRP A 155 -8.82 -2.96 -6.01
CA TRP A 155 -9.46 -3.36 -4.75
C TRP A 155 -10.96 -3.66 -4.88
N GLN A 156 -11.67 -3.00 -5.81
CA GLN A 156 -13.07 -3.30 -6.07
C GLN A 156 -13.26 -4.72 -6.60
N GLN A 157 -12.36 -5.15 -7.48
CA GLN A 157 -12.40 -6.50 -8.01
C GLN A 157 -12.12 -7.51 -6.91
N ALA A 158 -11.23 -7.20 -5.96
CA ALA A 158 -10.97 -8.08 -4.82
C ALA A 158 -12.21 -8.31 -3.96
N VAL A 159 -12.98 -7.25 -3.67
CA VAL A 159 -14.26 -7.40 -2.96
C VAL A 159 -15.27 -8.20 -3.77
N TRP A 160 -15.36 -7.96 -5.09
CA TRP A 160 -16.26 -8.72 -5.95
C TRP A 160 -15.87 -10.19 -6.09
N ASP A 161 -14.58 -10.52 -6.08
CA ASP A 161 -14.12 -11.90 -6.15
C ASP A 161 -14.46 -12.67 -4.86
N VAL A 162 -14.39 -12.00 -3.70
CA VAL A 162 -14.89 -12.54 -2.42
C VAL A 162 -16.39 -12.85 -2.52
N ILE A 163 -17.19 -11.90 -3.01
CA ILE A 163 -18.65 -12.06 -3.13
C ILE A 163 -19.01 -13.14 -4.16
N ALA A 164 -18.42 -13.07 -5.36
CA ALA A 164 -18.69 -13.99 -6.46
C ALA A 164 -18.23 -15.42 -6.16
N GLY A 165 -17.09 -15.55 -5.46
CA GLY A 165 -16.56 -16.83 -5.00
C GLY A 165 -17.29 -17.40 -3.80
N GLY A 166 -18.17 -16.63 -3.14
CA GLY A 166 -18.81 -17.04 -1.90
C GLY A 166 -17.80 -17.33 -0.79
N LEU A 167 -16.67 -16.61 -0.77
CA LEU A 167 -15.56 -16.90 0.14
C LEU A 167 -15.93 -16.57 1.59
N ASP A 168 -15.35 -17.33 2.53
CA ASP A 168 -15.57 -17.14 3.97
C ASP A 168 -14.60 -16.14 4.58
N GLU A 169 -13.52 -15.83 3.87
CA GLU A 169 -12.47 -14.91 4.32
C GLU A 169 -12.14 -13.89 3.22
N ALA A 170 -11.76 -12.69 3.67
CA ALA A 170 -11.09 -11.69 2.87
C ALA A 170 -9.78 -11.30 3.56
N GLY A 171 -8.92 -10.55 2.88
CA GLY A 171 -7.65 -10.15 3.47
C GLY A 171 -6.81 -9.29 2.55
N ALA A 172 -5.60 -9.04 3.00
CA ALA A 172 -4.58 -8.29 2.27
C ALA A 172 -3.23 -9.00 2.38
N MET A 173 -2.37 -8.74 1.41
CA MET A 173 -0.97 -9.10 1.44
C MET A 173 -0.12 -7.85 1.32
N ILE A 174 1.08 -7.92 1.89
CA ILE A 174 2.17 -7.01 1.55
C ILE A 174 3.22 -7.83 0.83
N HIS A 175 3.61 -7.36 -0.33
CA HIS A 175 4.57 -8.04 -1.20
C HIS A 175 5.59 -7.03 -1.75
N VAL A 176 6.73 -7.54 -2.19
CA VAL A 176 7.72 -6.74 -2.89
C VAL A 176 7.18 -6.39 -4.27
N SER A 177 7.29 -5.12 -4.66
CA SER A 177 6.86 -4.66 -5.98
C SER A 177 7.86 -5.13 -7.03
N THR A 178 7.32 -5.62 -8.15
CA THR A 178 8.09 -6.06 -9.33
C THR A 178 7.51 -5.41 -10.58
N GLU A 179 8.13 -5.67 -11.73
CA GLU A 179 7.55 -5.25 -13.03
C GLU A 179 6.18 -5.91 -13.27
N ASP A 180 6.03 -7.16 -12.81
CA ASP A 180 4.76 -7.88 -12.82
C ASP A 180 3.85 -7.41 -11.68
N VAL A 181 2.61 -7.07 -12.05
CA VAL A 181 1.63 -6.42 -11.16
C VAL A 181 1.12 -7.39 -10.10
N ASP A 182 1.32 -7.04 -8.83
CA ASP A 182 0.86 -7.83 -7.66
C ASP A 182 1.43 -9.26 -7.59
N GLU A 183 2.51 -9.57 -8.32
CA GLU A 183 3.08 -10.92 -8.42
C GLU A 183 4.44 -11.10 -7.72
N GLY A 184 4.96 -10.03 -7.10
CA GLY A 184 6.24 -10.13 -6.41
C GLY A 184 6.17 -10.93 -5.10
N PRO A 185 7.33 -11.27 -4.50
CA PRO A 185 7.41 -12.07 -3.29
C PRO A 185 6.56 -11.50 -2.14
N VAL A 186 5.67 -12.33 -1.59
CA VAL A 186 4.87 -11.96 -0.42
C VAL A 186 5.75 -11.94 0.82
N VAL A 187 5.60 -10.92 1.66
CA VAL A 187 6.35 -10.78 2.92
C VAL A 187 5.44 -10.86 4.15
N ALA A 188 4.19 -10.42 4.02
CA ALA A 188 3.21 -10.48 5.10
C ALA A 188 1.79 -10.70 4.58
N THR A 189 0.94 -11.29 5.42
CA THR A 189 -0.50 -11.43 5.17
C THR A 189 -1.33 -11.05 6.38
N SER A 190 -2.55 -10.59 6.15
CA SER A 190 -3.59 -10.45 7.16
C SER A 190 -4.94 -10.85 6.57
N ARG A 191 -5.70 -11.69 7.28
CA ARG A 191 -7.02 -12.17 6.87
C ARG A 191 -8.08 -11.91 7.93
N PHE A 192 -9.34 -11.87 7.52
CA PHE A 192 -10.48 -11.75 8.41
C PHE A 192 -11.70 -12.47 7.85
N SER A 193 -12.57 -12.93 8.76
CA SER A 193 -13.83 -13.57 8.40
C SER A 193 -14.78 -12.56 7.76
N VAL A 194 -15.40 -12.94 6.64
CA VAL A 194 -16.56 -12.24 6.07
C VAL A 194 -17.85 -13.01 6.35
N ARG A 195 -17.86 -13.79 7.44
CA ARG A 195 -19.00 -14.53 8.00
C ARG A 195 -19.21 -14.15 9.46
N GLY A 196 -20.37 -14.52 9.99
CA GLY A 196 -20.79 -14.25 11.36
C GLY A 196 -21.49 -12.90 11.51
N ASP A 197 -21.52 -12.40 12.74
CA ASP A 197 -22.21 -11.16 13.11
C ASP A 197 -21.71 -9.98 12.26
N GLY A 198 -22.66 -9.28 11.63
CA GLY A 198 -22.39 -8.16 10.72
C GLY A 198 -22.28 -8.53 9.24
N PHE A 199 -22.09 -9.82 8.90
CA PHE A 199 -22.01 -10.28 7.51
C PHE A 199 -23.10 -11.27 7.11
N ASP A 200 -23.48 -12.21 7.99
CA ASP A 200 -24.38 -13.30 7.60
C ASP A 200 -25.74 -12.83 7.10
N SER A 201 -26.30 -11.77 7.70
CA SER A 201 -27.54 -11.15 7.22
C SER A 201 -27.36 -10.54 5.82
N LEU A 202 -26.22 -9.92 5.55
CA LEU A 202 -25.91 -9.30 4.25
C LEU A 202 -25.68 -10.37 3.16
N TRP A 203 -25.08 -11.50 3.52
CA TRP A 203 -24.97 -12.66 2.63
C TRP A 203 -26.34 -13.29 2.34
N ALA A 204 -27.21 -13.37 3.34
CA ALA A 204 -28.57 -13.88 3.15
C ALA A 204 -29.40 -13.00 2.20
N GLU A 205 -29.24 -11.67 2.27
CA GLU A 205 -29.93 -10.71 1.40
C GLU A 205 -29.61 -10.90 -0.09
N ILE A 206 -28.38 -11.33 -0.41
CA ILE A 206 -27.95 -11.57 -1.80
C ILE A 206 -28.10 -13.03 -2.23
N SER A 207 -28.59 -13.91 -1.35
CA SER A 207 -28.72 -15.33 -1.65
C SER A 207 -29.70 -15.56 -2.81
N GLY A 208 -29.24 -16.29 -3.84
CA GLY A 208 -30.04 -16.57 -5.04
C GLY A 208 -30.10 -15.44 -6.07
N PHE A 209 -29.45 -14.30 -5.82
CA PHE A 209 -29.27 -13.25 -6.82
C PHE A 209 -28.07 -13.54 -7.73
N ASP A 210 -28.17 -13.10 -8.98
CA ASP A 210 -27.04 -13.13 -9.91
C ASP A 210 -26.02 -12.05 -9.55
N VAL A 211 -24.76 -12.45 -9.34
CA VAL A 211 -23.69 -11.52 -8.93
C VAL A 211 -23.35 -10.52 -10.04
N GLY A 212 -23.52 -10.89 -11.31
CA GLY A 212 -23.34 -9.97 -12.44
C GLY A 212 -24.33 -8.80 -12.35
N ALA A 213 -25.60 -9.10 -12.14
CA ALA A 213 -26.65 -8.09 -11.92
C ALA A 213 -26.34 -7.21 -10.71
N LEU A 214 -25.93 -7.81 -9.58
CA LEU A 214 -25.56 -7.04 -8.38
C LEU A 214 -24.35 -6.11 -8.62
N LYS A 215 -23.41 -6.51 -9.47
CA LYS A 215 -22.24 -5.70 -9.85
C LYS A 215 -22.61 -4.51 -10.73
N GLU A 216 -23.64 -4.64 -11.55
CA GLU A 216 -24.18 -3.55 -12.38
C GLU A 216 -25.02 -2.56 -11.56
N ASP A 217 -25.94 -3.09 -10.73
CA ASP A 217 -26.83 -2.33 -9.86
C ASP A 217 -27.22 -3.20 -8.65
N PRO A 218 -26.85 -2.84 -7.40
CA PRO A 218 -26.36 -1.53 -6.96
C PRO A 218 -24.84 -1.30 -7.09
N GLY A 219 -24.08 -2.28 -7.59
CA GLY A 219 -22.63 -2.15 -7.71
C GLY A 219 -21.95 -1.94 -6.35
N GLU A 220 -21.03 -0.97 -6.26
CA GLU A 220 -20.30 -0.65 -5.02
C GLU A 220 -21.22 -0.14 -3.88
N ASP A 221 -22.48 0.17 -4.18
CA ASP A 221 -23.47 0.59 -3.18
C ASP A 221 -24.15 -0.59 -2.48
N LEU A 222 -23.89 -1.84 -2.91
CA LEU A 222 -24.36 -3.05 -2.26
C LEU A 222 -23.93 -3.07 -0.78
N PRO A 223 -24.86 -3.29 0.18
CA PRO A 223 -24.53 -3.33 1.61
C PRO A 223 -23.40 -4.32 1.96
N LEU A 224 -23.43 -5.54 1.40
CA LEU A 224 -22.36 -6.53 1.60
C LEU A 224 -21.01 -6.04 1.09
N PHE A 225 -20.98 -5.44 -0.11
CA PHE A 225 -19.76 -4.88 -0.69
C PHE A 225 -19.17 -3.80 0.21
N ARG A 226 -19.99 -2.86 0.67
CA ARG A 226 -19.57 -1.78 1.58
C ARG A 226 -19.08 -2.33 2.92
N ALA A 227 -19.75 -3.33 3.47
CA ALA A 227 -19.36 -3.96 4.73
C ALA A 227 -17.97 -4.62 4.61
N ILE A 228 -17.74 -5.42 3.56
CA ILE A 228 -16.44 -6.04 3.30
C ILE A 228 -15.37 -4.96 3.11
N ARG A 229 -15.62 -3.92 2.28
CA ARG A 229 -14.65 -2.85 2.06
C ARG A 229 -14.30 -2.09 3.35
N ASN A 230 -15.29 -1.77 4.17
CA ASN A 230 -15.07 -1.08 5.44
C ASN A 230 -14.24 -1.94 6.39
N ALA A 231 -14.53 -3.24 6.46
CA ALA A 231 -13.77 -4.20 7.26
C ALA A 231 -12.32 -4.34 6.77
N SER A 232 -12.08 -4.38 5.45
CA SER A 232 -10.73 -4.35 4.87
C SER A 232 -10.00 -3.06 5.24
N MET A 233 -10.62 -1.89 5.10
CA MET A 233 -10.00 -0.60 5.40
C MET A 233 -9.60 -0.43 6.86
N LEU A 234 -10.37 -1.01 7.78
CA LEU A 234 -10.06 -1.02 9.21
C LEU A 234 -8.76 -1.78 9.51
N ARG A 235 -8.45 -2.80 8.70
CA ARG A 235 -7.30 -3.70 8.86
C ARG A 235 -6.08 -3.29 8.04
N GLU A 236 -6.27 -2.68 6.86
CA GLU A 236 -5.17 -2.21 6.00
C GLU A 236 -4.19 -1.27 6.74
N ARG A 237 -4.71 -0.41 7.63
CA ARG A 237 -3.90 0.54 8.40
C ARG A 237 -2.99 -0.14 9.43
N PRO A 238 -3.53 -0.88 10.43
CA PRO A 238 -2.68 -1.62 11.36
C PRO A 238 -1.81 -2.67 10.64
N PHE A 239 -2.27 -3.26 9.54
CA PHE A 239 -1.46 -4.21 8.77
C PHE A 239 -0.19 -3.59 8.20
N LEU A 240 -0.27 -2.40 7.59
CA LEU A 240 0.91 -1.68 7.14
C LEU A 240 1.83 -1.30 8.31
N ILE A 241 1.26 -0.79 9.41
CA ILE A 241 2.02 -0.38 10.61
C ILE A 241 2.77 -1.57 11.22
N GLU A 242 2.10 -2.69 11.46
CA GLU A 242 2.70 -3.88 12.07
C GLU A 242 3.73 -4.54 11.14
N THR A 243 3.53 -4.45 9.82
CA THR A 243 4.53 -4.88 8.85
C THR A 243 5.79 -4.01 8.93
N LEU A 244 5.65 -2.68 8.96
CA LEU A 244 6.79 -1.78 9.11
C LEU A 244 7.52 -1.96 10.45
N LYS A 245 6.80 -2.19 11.55
CA LYS A 245 7.39 -2.57 12.84
C LYS A 245 8.19 -3.86 12.73
N ALA A 246 7.66 -4.86 12.04
CA ALA A 246 8.32 -6.14 11.85
C ALA A 246 9.57 -6.03 10.97
N VAL A 247 9.54 -5.21 9.91
CA VAL A 247 10.73 -4.91 9.09
C VAL A 247 11.79 -4.17 9.91
N ALA A 248 11.41 -3.12 10.65
CA ALA A 248 12.35 -2.36 11.49
C ALA A 248 13.01 -3.25 12.57
N ALA A 249 12.26 -4.23 13.10
CA ALA A 249 12.76 -5.22 14.04
C ALA A 249 13.55 -6.38 13.41
N GLY A 250 13.68 -6.43 12.07
CA GLY A 250 14.34 -7.52 11.35
C GLY A 250 13.58 -8.85 11.38
N ARG A 251 12.28 -8.84 11.70
CA ARG A 251 11.40 -10.02 11.68
C ARG A 251 10.83 -10.31 10.30
N ILE A 252 10.80 -9.32 9.41
CA ILE A 252 10.43 -9.45 8.00
C ILE A 252 11.60 -8.97 7.16
N ASP A 253 12.01 -9.78 6.18
CA ASP A 253 12.97 -9.37 5.15
C ASP A 253 12.22 -8.61 4.03
N PRO A 254 12.47 -7.30 3.85
CA PRO A 254 11.75 -6.51 2.86
C PRO A 254 12.13 -6.85 1.41
N THR A 255 13.17 -7.67 1.18
CA THR A 255 13.55 -8.17 -0.14
C THR A 255 12.74 -9.39 -0.59
N GLY A 256 11.96 -9.99 0.32
CA GLY A 256 11.17 -11.19 0.03
C GLY A 256 11.96 -12.51 0.07
N ALA A 257 13.21 -12.49 0.54
CA ALA A 257 14.01 -13.69 0.72
C ALA A 257 13.65 -14.50 1.99
N GLY A 258 12.86 -13.91 2.89
CA GLY A 258 12.42 -14.53 4.15
C GLY A 258 11.12 -15.34 4.04
N GLU A 259 10.68 -15.89 5.16
CA GLU A 259 9.35 -16.53 5.27
C GLU A 259 8.22 -15.48 5.29
N VAL A 260 7.06 -15.85 4.77
CA VAL A 260 5.85 -15.03 4.84
C VAL A 260 5.36 -14.98 6.28
N VAL A 261 5.18 -13.77 6.83
CA VAL A 261 4.70 -13.58 8.20
C VAL A 261 3.19 -13.36 8.23
N ASP A 262 2.47 -14.19 8.97
CA ASP A 262 1.05 -13.98 9.24
C ASP A 262 0.86 -12.98 10.38
N LEU A 263 0.40 -11.77 10.04
CA LEU A 263 0.15 -10.69 11.00
C LEU A 263 -1.32 -10.61 11.42
N THR A 264 -2.17 -11.56 11.01
CA THR A 264 -3.60 -11.58 11.36
C THR A 264 -3.86 -11.36 12.85
N PRO A 265 -3.19 -12.06 13.81
CA PRO A 265 -3.51 -11.90 15.23
C PRO A 265 -3.27 -10.48 15.77
N VAL A 266 -2.18 -9.83 15.36
CA VAL A 266 -1.83 -8.47 15.82
C VAL A 266 -2.67 -7.41 15.11
N VAL A 267 -3.04 -7.66 13.86
CA VAL A 267 -3.91 -6.77 13.07
C VAL A 267 -5.33 -6.77 13.62
N GLU A 268 -5.92 -7.94 13.93
CA GLU A 268 -7.27 -8.01 14.53
C GLU A 268 -7.31 -7.33 15.90
N LEU A 269 -6.26 -7.50 16.72
CA LEU A 269 -6.16 -6.82 18.01
C LEU A 269 -6.16 -5.29 17.85
N ALA A 270 -5.39 -4.77 16.89
CA ALA A 270 -5.29 -3.34 16.63
C ALA A 270 -6.54 -2.76 15.92
N ALA A 271 -7.26 -3.59 15.14
CA ALA A 271 -8.51 -3.22 14.49
C ALA A 271 -9.70 -3.13 15.48
N GLY A 272 -9.48 -3.47 16.76
CA GLY A 272 -10.50 -3.43 17.81
C GLY A 272 -11.39 -4.67 17.81
N GLY A 273 -10.77 -5.85 17.69
CA GLY A 273 -11.41 -7.17 17.67
C GLY A 273 -12.59 -7.35 18.63
#